data_AF-A0A7R9UXT4-F1
#
_entry.id   AF-A0A7R9UXT4-F1
#
_cell.length_a   1.000
_cell.length_b   1.000
_cell.length_c   1.000
_cell.angle_alpha   90.00
_cell.angle_beta   90.00
_cell.angle_gamma   90.00
#
_symmetry.space_group_name_H-M   'P 1'
#
loop_
_entity.id
_entity.type
_entity.pdbx_description
1 polymer ?
#
loop_
_entity_poly.entity_id
_entity_poly.type
_entity_poly.pdbx_seq_one_letter_code
_entity_poly.pdbx_strand_id
1 'polypeptide(L)'
;GASASLVDLLGDLSMPAAAPPPPLPPARLVLTPAVVLDSATFQAQWGATGGSCSWSLPFASAVEPQPVVAALGAHDVKCMAFGTVGAAHKFYFYAQAQPLGAEPGALFLVELVLDMGARAARATLKSAAVNALPAFAEHLKRLVQQTIEPRL
;
A
#
# COMPACT_ATOMS: atom_id res chain seq x y z
N GLY A 1 56.07 9.24 -49.43
CA GLY A 1 55.30 9.93 -48.38
C GLY A 1 53.82 9.68 -48.59
N ALA A 2 53.07 9.71 -47.49
CA ALA A 2 51.63 9.50 -47.34
C ALA A 2 51.16 8.02 -47.28
N SER A 3 51.13 7.51 -46.04
CA SER A 3 50.26 6.43 -45.60
C SER A 3 48.98 7.10 -45.05
N ALA A 4 47.86 6.95 -45.75
CA ALA A 4 46.56 7.38 -45.25
C ALA A 4 45.93 6.23 -44.44
N SER A 5 45.75 6.49 -43.15
CA SER A 5 45.39 5.50 -42.13
C SER A 5 43.94 5.07 -42.23
N LEU A 6 43.70 3.78 -41.95
CA LEU A 6 42.42 3.06 -41.84
C LEU A 6 41.46 3.61 -40.75
N VAL A 7 41.76 4.78 -40.19
CA VAL A 7 41.08 5.38 -39.03
C VAL A 7 39.92 6.30 -39.45
N ASP A 8 39.77 6.59 -40.75
CA ASP A 8 38.74 7.50 -41.26
C ASP A 8 37.36 6.84 -41.49
N LEU A 9 37.27 5.50 -41.38
CA LEU A 9 36.03 4.74 -41.67
C LEU A 9 35.29 4.23 -40.42
N LEU A 10 35.63 4.73 -39.22
CA LEU A 10 34.95 4.38 -37.96
C LEU A 10 34.14 5.54 -37.36
N GLY A 11 34.04 6.67 -38.07
CA GLY A 11 33.43 7.90 -37.56
C GLY A 11 31.90 8.00 -37.63
N ASP A 12 31.21 7.09 -38.33
CA ASP A 12 29.78 7.27 -38.63
C ASP A 12 28.92 6.10 -38.14
N LEU A 13 28.88 5.90 -36.83
CA LEU A 13 27.79 5.18 -36.17
C LEU A 13 27.25 6.05 -35.04
N SER A 14 26.61 7.14 -35.44
CA SER A 14 25.78 7.93 -34.53
C SER A 14 24.56 7.09 -34.15
N MET A 15 24.59 6.47 -32.97
CA MET A 15 23.41 5.85 -32.39
C MET A 15 22.38 6.95 -32.12
N PRO A 16 21.14 6.85 -32.62
CA PRO A 16 20.10 7.77 -32.20
C PRO A 16 19.94 7.63 -30.69
N ALA A 17 20.12 8.72 -29.96
CA ALA A 17 19.84 8.78 -28.54
C ALA A 17 18.40 8.29 -28.34
N ALA A 18 18.26 7.14 -27.68
CA ALA A 18 16.95 6.57 -27.37
C ALA A 18 16.15 7.64 -26.63
N ALA A 19 15.02 8.05 -27.22
CA ALA A 19 14.09 8.97 -26.57
C ALA A 19 13.75 8.42 -25.18
N PRO A 20 13.65 9.26 -24.14
CA PRO A 20 13.23 8.80 -22.82
C PRO A 20 11.90 8.05 -22.98
N PRO A 21 11.75 6.87 -22.37
CA PRO A 21 10.50 6.12 -22.47
C PRO A 21 9.34 7.01 -22.03
N PRO A 22 8.17 6.93 -22.69
CA PRO A 22 7.01 7.71 -22.30
C PRO A 22 6.73 7.48 -20.80
N PRO A 23 6.29 8.51 -20.06
CA PRO A 23 5.96 8.35 -18.65
C PRO A 23 4.92 7.22 -18.54
N LEU A 24 5.30 6.15 -17.85
CA LEU A 24 4.40 5.03 -17.57
C LEU A 24 3.15 5.61 -16.88
N PRO A 25 1.94 5.19 -17.27
CA PRO A 25 0.73 5.61 -16.57
C PRO A 25 0.87 5.27 -15.09
N PRO A 26 0.30 6.09 -14.18
CA PRO A 26 0.39 5.82 -12.75
C PRO A 26 -0.11 4.40 -12.48
N ALA A 27 0.77 3.56 -11.92
CA ALA A 27 0.44 2.18 -11.63
C ALA A 27 -0.80 2.15 -10.73
N ARG A 28 -1.91 1.66 -11.26
CA ARG A 28 -3.15 1.53 -10.49
C ARG A 28 -2.92 0.46 -9.44
N LEU A 29 -3.11 0.82 -8.17
CA LEU A 29 -3.07 -0.16 -7.09
C LEU A 29 -4.24 -1.12 -7.25
N VAL A 30 -3.93 -2.37 -7.60
CA VAL A 30 -4.88 -3.48 -7.63
C VAL A 30 -4.44 -4.45 -6.55
N LEU A 31 -5.38 -4.90 -5.71
CA LEU A 31 -5.12 -5.83 -4.62
C LEU A 31 -5.46 -7.26 -5.06
N THR A 32 -4.69 -8.22 -4.58
CA THR A 32 -4.87 -9.64 -4.84
C THR A 32 -6.06 -10.15 -4.03
N PRO A 33 -7.10 -10.71 -4.68
CA PRO A 33 -8.22 -11.29 -3.96
C PRO A 33 -7.78 -12.55 -3.22
N ALA A 34 -8.47 -12.85 -2.11
CA ALA A 34 -8.26 -14.07 -1.33
C ALA A 34 -6.81 -14.34 -0.85
N VAL A 35 -6.00 -13.28 -0.65
CA VAL A 35 -4.72 -13.41 0.05
C VAL A 35 -4.94 -13.98 1.46
N VAL A 36 -4.06 -14.91 1.86
CA VAL A 36 -4.08 -15.52 3.19
C VAL A 36 -2.76 -15.20 3.88
N LEU A 37 -2.85 -14.72 5.12
CA LEU A 37 -1.71 -14.46 5.99
C LEU A 37 -2.07 -14.92 7.40
N ASP A 38 -1.27 -15.82 7.98
CA ASP A 38 -1.45 -16.24 9.36
C ASP A 38 -0.90 -15.21 10.36
N SER A 39 -1.34 -15.33 11.62
CA SER A 39 -0.99 -14.36 12.66
C SER A 39 0.48 -14.35 13.04
N ALA A 40 1.17 -15.50 13.01
CA ALA A 40 2.59 -15.58 13.33
C ALA A 40 3.41 -14.88 12.23
N THR A 41 3.08 -15.12 10.97
CA THR A 41 3.71 -14.42 9.83
C THR A 41 3.42 -12.93 9.88
N PHE A 42 2.19 -12.50 10.16
CA PHE A 42 1.89 -11.07 10.33
C PHE A 42 2.77 -10.42 11.40
N GLN A 43 2.87 -11.02 12.58
CA GLN A 43 3.64 -10.47 13.71
C GLN A 43 5.13 -10.37 13.37
N ALA A 44 5.69 -11.42 12.75
CA ALA A 44 7.09 -11.42 12.30
C ALA A 44 7.35 -10.30 11.28
N GLN A 45 6.50 -10.20 10.26
CA GLN A 45 6.62 -9.16 9.23
C GLN A 45 6.41 -7.75 9.80
N TRP A 46 5.47 -7.57 10.74
CA TRP A 46 5.24 -6.30 11.41
C TRP A 46 6.46 -5.81 12.19
N GLY A 47 7.15 -6.72 12.88
CA GLY A 47 8.37 -6.43 13.63
C GLY A 47 9.59 -6.14 12.74
N ALA A 48 9.72 -6.85 11.62
CA ALA A 48 10.86 -6.74 10.72
C ALA A 48 10.75 -5.60 9.70
N THR A 49 9.54 -5.15 9.36
CA THR A 49 9.33 -4.16 8.30
C THR A 49 9.64 -2.73 8.77
N GLY A 50 10.61 -2.09 8.12
CA GLY A 50 11.03 -0.72 8.39
C GLY A 50 10.21 0.37 7.69
N GLY A 51 9.62 0.08 6.53
CA GLY A 51 8.74 1.02 5.83
C GLY A 51 7.45 1.23 6.60
N SER A 52 7.14 2.49 6.94
CA SER A 52 5.98 2.84 7.74
C SER A 52 5.30 4.12 7.23
N CYS A 53 3.98 4.15 7.31
CA CYS A 53 3.15 5.32 7.04
C CYS A 53 2.02 5.35 8.06
N SER A 54 1.64 6.53 8.53
CA SER A 54 0.53 6.68 9.47
C SER A 54 -0.34 7.86 9.12
N TRP A 55 -1.61 7.77 9.51
CA TRP A 55 -2.57 8.85 9.36
C TRP A 55 -3.56 8.86 10.52
N SER A 56 -4.23 10.00 10.69
CA SER A 56 -5.29 10.19 11.67
C SER A 56 -6.47 10.89 11.02
N LEU A 57 -7.69 10.49 11.38
CA LEU A 57 -8.95 11.07 10.92
C LEU A 57 -9.89 11.29 12.12
N PRO A 58 -10.49 12.47 12.29
CA PRO A 58 -11.59 12.63 13.25
C PRO A 58 -12.86 11.94 12.74
N PHE A 59 -13.80 11.63 13.65
CA PHE A 59 -15.14 11.16 13.28
C PHE A 59 -16.20 11.57 14.32
N ALA A 60 -17.46 11.77 13.92
CA ALA A 60 -18.51 12.40 14.76
C ALA A 60 -19.48 11.44 15.48
N SER A 61 -19.77 10.26 14.90
CA SER A 61 -20.68 9.25 15.48
C SER A 61 -19.96 8.01 16.04
N ALA A 62 -20.59 7.27 16.98
CA ALA A 62 -20.05 5.96 17.38
C ALA A 62 -19.91 5.04 16.15
N VAL A 63 -18.82 4.28 16.09
CA VAL A 63 -18.50 3.43 14.94
C VAL A 63 -18.47 1.99 15.41
N GLU A 64 -19.34 1.16 14.84
CA GLU A 64 -19.30 -0.28 15.06
C GLU A 64 -18.15 -0.93 14.29
N PRO A 65 -17.50 -1.99 14.83
CA PRO A 65 -16.39 -2.66 14.14
C PRO A 65 -16.77 -3.34 12.83
N GLN A 66 -17.95 -3.96 12.77
CA GLN A 66 -18.33 -4.82 11.64
C GLN A 66 -18.45 -4.08 10.31
N PRO A 67 -19.07 -2.89 10.22
CA PRO A 67 -19.05 -2.08 9.00
C PRO A 67 -17.65 -1.83 8.45
N VAL A 68 -16.66 -1.59 9.32
CA VAL A 68 -15.27 -1.35 8.90
C VAL A 68 -14.64 -2.61 8.33
N VAL A 69 -14.84 -3.75 8.98
CA VAL A 69 -14.36 -5.05 8.47
C VAL A 69 -15.00 -5.37 7.11
N ALA A 70 -16.30 -5.15 6.96
CA ALA A 70 -17.03 -5.41 5.73
C ALA A 70 -16.57 -4.49 4.58
N ALA A 71 -16.47 -3.18 4.84
CA ALA A 71 -16.06 -2.20 3.85
C ALA A 71 -14.64 -2.46 3.33
N LEU A 72 -13.69 -2.74 4.23
CA LEU A 72 -12.31 -3.07 3.85
C LEU A 72 -12.24 -4.42 3.13
N GLY A 73 -13.00 -5.42 3.59
CA GLY A 73 -13.06 -6.75 2.98
C GLY A 73 -13.58 -6.74 1.54
N ALA A 74 -14.55 -5.87 1.23
CA ALA A 74 -15.09 -5.65 -0.12
C ALA A 74 -14.06 -5.04 -1.09
N HIS A 75 -12.95 -4.51 -0.57
CA HIS A 75 -11.82 -3.97 -1.32
C HIS A 75 -10.55 -4.79 -1.13
N ASP A 76 -10.69 -6.08 -0.79
CA ASP A 76 -9.58 -7.03 -0.63
C ASP A 76 -8.55 -6.68 0.45
N VAL A 77 -8.93 -5.83 1.39
CA VAL A 77 -8.19 -5.62 2.64
C VAL A 77 -8.74 -6.59 3.69
N LYS A 78 -7.98 -7.64 3.98
CA LYS A 78 -8.42 -8.76 4.83
C LYS A 78 -8.20 -8.45 6.31
N CYS A 79 -9.22 -8.73 7.12
CA CYS A 79 -9.11 -8.62 8.57
C CYS A 79 -8.52 -9.91 9.14
N MET A 80 -7.43 -9.80 9.88
CA MET A 80 -6.83 -10.93 10.59
C MET A 80 -7.43 -11.08 11.99
N ALA A 81 -7.58 -9.97 12.69
CA ALA A 81 -8.16 -9.92 14.03
C ALA A 81 -8.70 -8.52 14.32
N PHE A 82 -9.74 -8.44 15.14
CA PHE A 82 -10.19 -7.19 15.74
C PHE A 82 -10.75 -7.44 17.14
N GLY A 83 -10.76 -6.40 17.97
CA GLY A 83 -11.27 -6.48 19.33
C GLY A 83 -11.38 -5.10 19.97
N THR A 84 -11.89 -5.08 21.19
CA THR A 84 -12.08 -3.84 21.97
C THR A 84 -11.07 -3.80 23.10
N VAL A 85 -10.38 -2.67 23.25
CA VAL A 85 -9.43 -2.40 24.35
C VAL A 85 -9.81 -1.05 24.95
N GLY A 86 -10.41 -1.07 26.13
CA GLY A 86 -10.99 0.14 26.74
C GLY A 86 -12.08 0.73 25.84
N ALA A 87 -11.98 2.03 25.53
CA ALA A 87 -12.91 2.74 24.65
C ALA A 87 -12.52 2.67 23.15
N ALA A 88 -11.56 1.83 22.78
CA ALA A 88 -11.06 1.75 21.41
C ALA A 88 -11.37 0.40 20.76
N HIS A 89 -11.75 0.42 19.49
CA HIS A 89 -11.74 -0.77 18.64
C HIS A 89 -10.39 -0.84 17.92
N LYS A 90 -9.71 -1.97 18.07
CA LYS A 90 -8.41 -2.23 17.46
C LYS A 90 -8.54 -3.33 16.41
N PHE A 91 -7.92 -3.12 15.26
CA PHE A 91 -7.96 -4.01 14.12
C PHE A 91 -6.56 -4.26 13.59
N TYR A 92 -6.35 -5.46 13.09
CA TYR A 92 -5.19 -5.85 12.32
C TYR A 92 -5.65 -6.32 10.95
N PHE A 93 -5.25 -5.59 9.91
CA PHE A 93 -5.58 -5.91 8.52
C PHE A 93 -4.32 -6.17 7.71
N TYR A 94 -4.47 -6.89 6.61
CA TYR A 94 -3.44 -7.08 5.61
C TYR A 94 -4.02 -7.07 4.20
N ALA A 95 -3.19 -6.72 3.23
CA ALA A 95 -3.52 -6.80 1.82
C ALA A 95 -2.23 -7.07 1.02
N GLN A 96 -2.37 -7.62 -0.17
CA GLN A 96 -1.24 -7.80 -1.08
C GLN A 96 -1.58 -7.14 -2.42
N ALA A 97 -0.66 -6.36 -2.98
CA ALA A 97 -0.82 -5.88 -4.36
C ALA A 97 -0.88 -7.06 -5.34
N GLN A 98 -1.42 -6.84 -6.52
CA GLN A 98 -1.32 -7.81 -7.60
C GLN A 98 0.17 -7.99 -8.00
N PRO A 99 0.62 -9.23 -8.31
CA PRO A 99 1.97 -9.47 -8.81
C PRO A 99 2.26 -8.67 -10.08
N LEU A 100 3.50 -8.20 -10.21
CA LEU A 100 3.98 -7.57 -11.44
C LEU A 100 5.00 -8.51 -12.09
N GLY A 101 4.56 -9.26 -13.10
CA GLY A 101 5.38 -10.30 -13.72
C GLY A 101 5.62 -11.47 -12.76
N ALA A 102 6.89 -11.85 -12.58
CA ALA A 102 7.28 -12.95 -11.70
C ALA A 102 7.44 -12.53 -10.22
N GLU A 103 7.47 -11.23 -9.93
CA GLU A 103 7.66 -10.73 -8.56
C GLU A 103 6.36 -10.83 -7.76
N PRO A 104 6.41 -11.34 -6.52
CA PRO A 104 5.24 -11.35 -5.65
C PRO A 104 4.79 -9.90 -5.40
N GLY A 105 3.48 -9.69 -5.39
CA GLY A 105 2.94 -8.37 -5.09
C GLY A 105 3.30 -7.91 -3.68
N ALA A 106 3.48 -6.61 -3.51
CA ALA A 106 3.83 -6.00 -2.22
C ALA A 106 2.82 -6.35 -1.13
N LEU A 107 3.31 -6.83 0.02
CA LEU A 107 2.51 -7.07 1.21
C LEU A 107 2.36 -5.76 2.02
N PHE A 108 1.15 -5.47 2.45
CA PHE A 108 0.82 -4.36 3.34
C PHE A 108 0.21 -4.88 4.63
N LEU A 109 0.68 -4.37 5.74
CA LEU A 109 0.21 -4.68 7.10
C LEU A 109 -0.36 -3.42 7.72
N VAL A 110 -1.44 -3.54 8.48
CA VAL A 110 -2.16 -2.40 9.04
C VAL A 110 -2.54 -2.68 10.48
N GLU A 111 -2.24 -1.74 11.36
CA GLU A 111 -2.91 -1.58 12.65
C GLU A 111 -3.85 -0.37 12.54
N LEU A 112 -5.14 -0.57 12.75
CA LEU A 112 -6.15 0.50 12.81
C LEU A 112 -6.73 0.56 14.22
N VAL A 113 -6.83 1.76 14.78
CA VAL A 113 -7.43 2.04 16.09
C VAL A 113 -8.52 3.09 15.90
N LEU A 114 -9.75 2.73 16.27
CA LEU A 114 -10.87 3.67 16.36
C LEU A 114 -11.09 4.00 17.83
N ASP A 115 -10.66 5.18 18.25
CA ASP A 115 -10.75 5.64 19.63
C ASP A 115 -12.04 6.42 19.85
N MET A 116 -13.01 5.84 20.58
CA MET A 116 -14.31 6.49 20.83
C MET A 116 -14.22 7.63 21.83
N GLY A 117 -13.22 7.62 22.72
CA GLY A 117 -12.99 8.71 23.68
C GLY A 117 -12.38 9.93 22.99
N ALA A 118 -11.34 9.71 22.17
CA ALA A 118 -10.69 10.76 21.41
C ALA A 118 -11.42 11.14 20.12
N ARG A 119 -12.45 10.37 19.72
CA ARG A 119 -13.21 10.57 18.47
C ARG A 119 -12.30 10.59 17.23
N ALA A 120 -11.30 9.71 17.22
CA ALA A 120 -10.25 9.69 16.20
C ALA A 120 -9.87 8.27 15.75
N ALA A 121 -9.81 8.07 14.43
CA ALA A 121 -9.30 6.88 13.78
C ALA A 121 -7.81 7.09 13.49
N ARG A 122 -6.95 6.17 13.94
CA ARG A 122 -5.50 6.19 13.71
C ARG A 122 -5.06 4.89 13.05
N ALA A 123 -4.36 4.99 11.93
CA ALA A 123 -3.76 3.83 11.29
C ALA A 123 -2.24 3.93 11.25
N THR A 124 -1.59 2.80 11.49
CA THR A 124 -0.19 2.56 11.16
C THR A 124 -0.13 1.47 10.11
N LEU A 125 0.56 1.75 9.01
CA LEU A 125 0.72 0.85 7.89
C LEU A 125 2.19 0.52 7.71
N LYS A 126 2.50 -0.73 7.40
CA LYS A 126 3.86 -1.19 7.12
C LYS A 126 3.95 -1.97 5.82
N SER A 127 5.02 -1.76 5.09
CA SER A 127 5.39 -2.56 3.90
C SER A 127 6.88 -2.45 3.60
N ALA A 128 7.47 -3.52 3.06
CA ALA A 128 8.80 -3.47 2.48
C ALA A 128 8.83 -2.63 1.18
N ALA A 129 7.70 -2.52 0.48
CA ALA A 129 7.55 -1.71 -0.73
C ALA A 129 7.22 -0.25 -0.37
N VAL A 130 8.24 0.49 0.08
CA VAL A 130 8.11 1.89 0.53
C VAL A 130 7.52 2.82 -0.52
N ASN A 131 7.74 2.53 -1.80
CA ASN A 131 7.21 3.28 -2.94
C ASN A 131 5.71 3.06 -3.16
N ALA A 132 5.17 1.88 -2.84
CA ALA A 132 3.75 1.56 -2.98
C ALA A 132 2.92 1.94 -1.74
N LEU A 133 3.58 2.10 -0.59
CA LEU A 133 2.94 2.36 0.69
C LEU A 133 2.06 3.63 0.73
N PRO A 134 2.45 4.78 0.15
CA PRO A 134 1.59 5.98 0.15
C PRO A 134 0.28 5.78 -0.62
N ALA A 135 0.33 5.09 -1.77
CA ALA A 135 -0.87 4.81 -2.56
C ALA A 135 -1.85 3.90 -1.81
N PHE A 136 -1.34 2.88 -1.12
CA PHE A 136 -2.16 2.01 -0.27
C PHE A 136 -2.71 2.76 0.96
N ALA A 137 -1.90 3.61 1.60
CA ALA A 137 -2.33 4.40 2.75
C ALA A 137 -3.50 5.34 2.41
N GLU A 138 -3.41 6.05 1.28
CA GLU A 138 -4.49 6.92 0.79
C GLU A 138 -5.73 6.12 0.36
N HIS A 139 -5.56 4.93 -0.23
CA HIS A 139 -6.69 4.06 -0.53
C HIS A 139 -7.42 3.61 0.75
N LEU A 140 -6.69 3.09 1.74
CA LEU A 140 -7.23 2.62 3.01
C LEU A 140 -7.92 3.77 3.78
N LYS A 141 -7.27 4.94 3.84
CA LYS A 141 -7.80 6.13 4.51
C LYS A 141 -9.17 6.53 3.95
N ARG A 142 -9.33 6.53 2.63
CA ARG A 142 -10.61 6.83 1.98
C ARG A 142 -11.70 5.82 2.34
N LEU A 143 -11.38 4.52 2.34
CA LEU A 143 -12.35 3.48 2.72
C LEU A 143 -12.80 3.63 4.17
N VAL A 144 -11.85 3.84 5.08
CA VAL A 144 -12.15 4.07 6.50
C VAL A 144 -12.99 5.33 6.67
N GLN A 145 -12.62 6.45 6.04
CA GLN A 145 -13.37 7.69 6.11
C GLN A 145 -14.82 7.53 5.62
N GLN A 146 -15.03 6.88 4.48
CA GLN A 146 -16.38 6.63 3.94
C GLN A 146 -17.23 5.74 4.86
N THR A 147 -16.59 4.88 5.64
CA THR A 147 -17.29 3.97 6.54
C THR A 147 -17.65 4.63 7.87
N ILE A 148 -16.78 5.48 8.41
CA ILE A 148 -16.98 6.13 9.71
C ILE A 148 -17.74 7.47 9.60
N GLU A 149 -17.79 8.05 8.41
CA GLU A 149 -18.56 9.24 8.06
C GLU A 149 -19.32 9.02 6.73
N PRO A 150 -20.33 8.15 6.70
CA PRO A 150 -21.12 7.95 5.50
C PRO A 150 -21.81 9.26 5.12
N ARG A 151 -21.63 9.70 3.87
CA ARG A 151 -22.39 10.85 3.35
C ARG A 151 -23.86 10.44 3.25
N LEU A 152 -24.71 11.14 4.01
CA LEU A 152 -26.17 11.08 3.94
C LEU A 152 -26.69 11.65 2.62
#